data_AF-A0A1B0RPP0-F1
#
_entry.id   AF-A0A1B0RPP0-F1
#
_cell.length_a   1.000
_cell.length_b   1.000
_cell.length_c   1.000
_cell.angle_alpha   90.00
_cell.angle_beta   90.00
_cell.angle_gamma   90.00
#
_symmetry.space_group_name_H-M   'P 1'
#
loop_
_entity.id
_entity.type
_entity.pdbx_description
1 polymer ?
#
loop_
_entity_poly.entity_id
_entity_poly.type
_entity_poly.pdbx_seq_one_letter_code
_entity_poly.pdbx_strand_id
1 'polypeptide(L)' 'LAGAQGPVVSHDIILGVVLFAPGCTYPAHAHKGITESYVCLSGAVSENHQGVYVPGSLILN' A
#
# COMPACT_ATOMS: atom_id res chain seq x y z
N LEU A 1 -3.31 -10.52 -4.69
CA LEU A 1 -2.31 -11.62 -4.77
C LEU A 1 -2.69 -12.72 -3.79
N ALA A 2 -2.76 -12.42 -2.50
CA ALA A 2 -3.28 -13.33 -1.48
C ALA A 2 -4.36 -12.64 -0.63
N GLY A 3 -5.30 -13.42 -0.10
CA GLY A 3 -6.37 -12.95 0.78
C GLY A 3 -7.68 -13.70 0.53
N ALA A 4 -8.75 -13.37 1.26
CA ALA A 4 -10.03 -14.07 1.17
C ALA A 4 -10.66 -14.09 -0.24
N GLN A 5 -10.32 -13.11 -1.08
CA GLN A 5 -10.79 -12.97 -2.46
C GLN A 5 -9.64 -12.98 -3.48
N GLY A 6 -8.44 -13.41 -3.06
CA GLY A 6 -7.27 -13.51 -3.93
C GLY A 6 -7.24 -14.83 -4.72
N PRO A 7 -6.42 -14.91 -5.78
CA PRO A 7 -6.16 -16.18 -6.46
C PRO A 7 -5.46 -17.20 -5.55
N VAL A 8 -4.72 -16.73 -4.53
CA VAL A 8 -4.25 -17.55 -3.42
C VAL A 8 -5.07 -17.20 -2.18
N VAL A 9 -5.87 -18.14 -1.70
CA VAL A 9 -6.70 -17.94 -0.50
C VAL A 9 -5.79 -17.90 0.73
N SER A 10 -5.98 -16.86 1.55
CA SER A 10 -5.26 -16.65 2.80
C SER A 10 -6.18 -15.94 3.80
N HIS A 11 -6.12 -16.36 5.07
CA HIS A 11 -6.88 -15.77 6.17
C HIS A 11 -5.98 -14.97 7.14
N ASP A 12 -4.66 -15.13 7.04
CA ASP A 12 -3.69 -14.51 7.95
C ASP A 12 -3.10 -13.21 7.39
N ILE A 13 -3.02 -13.10 6.05
CA ILE A 13 -2.47 -11.92 5.38
C ILE A 13 -3.20 -11.62 4.07
N ILE A 14 -3.38 -10.32 3.81
CA ILE A 14 -3.82 -9.78 2.53
C ILE A 14 -2.60 -9.20 1.82
N LEU A 15 -2.38 -9.61 0.57
CA LEU A 15 -1.28 -9.12 -0.26
C LEU A 15 -1.82 -8.60 -1.59
N GLY A 16 -1.51 -7.34 -1.89
CA GLY A 16 -1.92 -6.65 -3.11
C GLY A 16 -0.78 -5.82 -3.71
N VAL A 17 -1.05 -5.24 -4.88
CA VAL A 17 -0.18 -4.25 -5.52
C VAL A 17 -1.04 -3.06 -5.88
N VAL A 18 -0.52 -1.86 -5.61
CA VAL A 18 -1.17 -0.60 -5.97
C VAL A 18 -0.29 0.12 -6.99
N LEU A 19 -0.90 0.62 -8.05
CA LEU A 19 -0.24 1.45 -9.05
C LEU A 19 -0.91 2.81 -9.08
N PHE A 20 -0.15 3.85 -8.75
CA PHE A 20 -0.58 5.23 -8.87
C PHE A 20 -0.08 5.84 -10.19
N ALA A 21 -0.96 6.55 -10.89
CA ALA A 21 -0.56 7.33 -12.05
C ALA A 21 0.22 8.59 -11.61
N PRO A 22 1.14 9.12 -12.42
CA PRO A 22 1.86 10.33 -12.09
C PRO A 22 0.93 11.52 -11.80
N GLY A 23 1.19 12.25 -10.72
CA GLY A 23 0.43 13.44 -10.34
C GLY A 23 -0.96 13.16 -9.77
N CYS A 24 -1.35 11.91 -9.55
CA CYS A 24 -2.61 11.62 -8.88
C CYS A 24 -2.50 11.81 -7.36
N THR A 25 -3.58 12.27 -6.75
CA THR A 25 -3.72 12.33 -5.29
C THR A 25 -4.73 11.28 -4.86
N TYR A 26 -4.31 10.37 -3.99
CA TYR A 26 -5.23 9.47 -3.31
C TYR A 26 -5.63 10.11 -1.95
N PRO A 27 -6.92 10.39 -1.70
CA PRO A 27 -7.33 11.07 -0.47
C PRO A 27 -6.95 10.30 0.79
N ALA A 28 -6.75 11.05 1.89
CA ALA A 28 -6.55 10.46 3.21
C ALA A 28 -7.74 9.57 3.59
N HIS A 29 -7.45 8.38 4.09
CA HIS A 29 -8.44 7.38 4.49
C HIS A 29 -7.86 6.49 5.60
N ALA A 30 -8.71 5.66 6.19
CA ALA A 30 -8.32 4.71 7.22
C ALA A 30 -9.21 3.48 7.16
N HIS A 31 -8.68 2.36 7.65
CA HIS A 31 -9.39 1.09 7.76
C HIS A 31 -9.52 0.68 9.22
N LYS A 32 -10.63 0.01 9.57
CA LYS A 32 -10.81 -0.62 10.88
C LYS A 32 -10.58 -2.12 10.75
N GLY A 33 -9.88 -2.70 11.73
CA GLY A 33 -9.71 -4.15 11.85
C GLY A 33 -8.56 -4.76 11.05
N ILE A 34 -7.76 -3.95 10.37
CA ILE A 34 -6.51 -4.36 9.72
C ILE A 34 -5.42 -3.33 10.03
N THR A 35 -4.18 -3.79 10.12
CA THR A 35 -2.98 -2.95 9.99
C THR A 35 -2.48 -3.05 8.56
N GLU A 36 -1.96 -1.96 8.02
CA GLU A 36 -1.55 -1.90 6.63
C GLU A 36 -0.08 -1.50 6.52
N SER A 37 0.64 -2.06 5.56
CA SER A 37 2.02 -1.66 5.31
C SER A 37 2.31 -1.70 3.83
N TYR A 38 3.07 -0.72 3.36
CA TYR A 38 3.46 -0.60 1.97
C TYR A 38 4.96 -0.73 1.82
N VAL A 39 5.37 -1.54 0.85
CA VAL A 39 6.74 -1.55 0.33
C VAL A 39 6.73 -0.90 -1.05
N CYS A 40 7.47 0.19 -1.22
CA CYS A 40 7.60 0.83 -2.51
C CYS A 40 8.44 -0.06 -3.44
N LEU A 41 7.88 -0.48 -4.58
CA LEU A 41 8.55 -1.37 -5.53
C LEU A 41 9.22 -0.60 -6.69
N SER A 42 8.64 0.53 -7.10
CA SER A 42 9.10 1.35 -8.21
C SER A 42 8.54 2.78 -8.09
N GLY A 43 9.12 3.72 -8.82
CA GLY A 43 8.70 5.12 -8.83
C GLY A 43 8.92 5.83 -7.49
N ALA A 44 8.12 6.85 -7.21
CA ALA A 44 8.11 7.54 -5.93
C ALA A 44 6.68 7.99 -5.59
N VAL A 45 6.35 7.98 -4.30
CA VAL A 45 5.07 8.47 -3.79
C VAL A 45 5.32 9.38 -2.58
N SER A 46 4.63 10.52 -2.52
CA SER A 46 4.55 11.28 -1.28
C SER A 46 3.40 10.75 -0.45
N GLU A 47 3.68 10.29 0.76
CA GLU A 47 2.63 9.91 1.70
C GLU A 47 2.42 11.08 2.66
N ASN A 48 1.22 11.66 2.57
CA ASN A 48 0.80 12.82 3.35
C ASN A 48 1.86 13.95 3.36
N HIS A 49 2.07 14.55 4.53
CA HIS A 49 3.13 15.54 4.78
C HIS A 49 4.36 14.89 5.44
N GLN A 50 4.47 13.56 5.42
CA GLN A 50 5.55 12.82 6.09
C GLN A 50 6.82 12.77 5.24
N GLY A 51 6.69 12.51 3.94
CA GLY A 51 7.85 12.45 3.06
C GLY A 51 7.57 11.80 1.71
N VAL A 52 8.64 11.68 0.92
CA VAL A 52 8.66 10.98 -0.37
C VAL A 52 9.35 9.64 -0.20
N TYR A 53 8.66 8.57 -0.60
CA TYR A 53 9.10 7.19 -0.46
C TYR A 53 9.45 6.62 -1.83
N VAL A 54 10.61 5.97 -1.91
CA VAL A 54 11.26 5.47 -3.14
C VAL A 54 11.38 3.94 -3.05
N PRO A 55 11.85 3.22 -4.09
CA PRO A 55 11.90 1.77 -4.05
C PRO A 55 12.71 1.24 -2.86
N GLY A 56 12.17 0.27 -2.15
CA GLY A 56 12.73 -0.29 -0.91
C GLY A 56 12.30 0.42 0.37
N SER A 57 11.63 1.58 0.30
CA SER A 57 11.03 2.21 1.47
C SER A 57 9.85 1.39 2.01
N LEU A 58 9.67 1.44 3.34
CA LEU A 58 8.57 0.81 4.07
C LEU A 58 7.73 1.87 4.77
N ILE A 59 6.42 1.84 4.58
CA ILE A 59 5.43 2.68 5.27
C ILE A 59 4.57 1.77 6.15
N LEU A 60 4.38 2.13 7.41
CA LEU A 60 3.63 1.35 8.41
C LEU A 60 2.42 2.17 8.88
N ASN A 61 1.20 1.66 8.63
CA ASN A 61 -0.08 2.30 8.94
C ASN A 61 -0.96 1.46 9.88
#